data_AF-A0A172T944-F1
#
_entry.id   AF-A0A172T944-F1
#
_cell.length_a   1.000
_cell.length_b   1.000
_cell.length_c   1.000
_cell.angle_alpha   90.00
_cell.angle_beta   90.00
_cell.angle_gamma   90.00
#
_symmetry.space_group_name_H-M   'P 1'
#
loop_
_entity.id
_entity.type
_entity.pdbx_description
1 polymer ?
#
loop_
_entity_poly.entity_id
_entity_poly.type
_entity_poly.pdbx_seq_one_letter_code
_entity_poly.pdbx_strand_id
1 'polypeptide(L)'
;MQMTPAKAAPSSKSVREADPRATQHGRLIQGRRLELGLNRPAFVAQMEKHGQHITPDYLNKLERGTAALSRASLEVREAVRAVLGFSPEEWHAQTGLFTPTASPAPPAQAFSAAARGYRTVPKPVREPLPEALQEAVRLYSGQPEFAALAEPRWPRYLHRLHHKQRPTTPDGWLALFLRYRHEFDPPELD
;
A
#
# COMPACT_ATOMS: atom_id res chain seq x y z
N MET A 1 6.62 -56.19 -5.21
CA MET A 1 7.16 -55.54 -4.01
C MET A 1 6.69 -54.10 -4.00
N GLN A 2 5.85 -53.72 -3.05
CA GLN A 2 5.28 -52.39 -2.94
C GLN A 2 6.20 -51.55 -2.04
N MET A 3 6.69 -50.41 -2.53
CA MET A 3 7.43 -49.43 -1.74
C MET A 3 6.52 -48.24 -1.44
N THR A 4 6.20 -48.07 -0.16
CA THR A 4 5.42 -46.98 0.43
C THR A 4 6.20 -45.66 0.41
N PRO A 5 5.59 -44.51 0.08
CA PRO A 5 6.24 -43.22 0.26
C PRO A 5 6.24 -42.78 1.73
N ALA A 6 7.37 -42.22 2.15
CA ALA A 6 7.65 -41.78 3.51
C ALA A 6 6.73 -40.65 3.99
N LYS A 7 6.28 -40.82 5.24
CA LYS A 7 5.45 -39.90 6.03
C LYS A 7 6.24 -38.64 6.37
N ALA A 8 5.74 -37.48 5.92
CA ALA A 8 6.30 -36.17 6.26
C ALA A 8 6.29 -35.92 7.78
N ALA A 9 7.40 -35.43 8.30
CA ALA A 9 7.56 -35.02 9.69
C ALA A 9 6.70 -33.78 10.00
N PRO A 10 6.07 -33.70 11.19
CA PRO A 10 5.32 -32.52 11.60
C PRO A 10 6.27 -31.34 11.86
N SER A 11 5.97 -30.21 11.24
CA SER A 11 6.65 -28.93 11.46
C SER A 11 6.71 -28.59 12.95
N SER A 12 7.93 -28.42 13.45
CA SER A 12 8.24 -28.02 14.82
C SER A 12 7.47 -26.75 15.17
N LYS A 13 6.46 -26.87 16.05
CA LYS A 13 5.88 -25.73 16.75
C LYS A 13 6.98 -25.10 17.58
N SER A 14 7.59 -24.03 17.08
CA SER A 14 8.52 -23.20 17.83
C SER A 14 7.83 -22.82 19.14
N VAL A 15 8.39 -23.30 20.26
CA VAL A 15 7.94 -22.91 21.60
C VAL A 15 8.11 -21.40 21.66
N ARG A 16 6.98 -20.68 21.63
CA ARG A 16 6.93 -19.22 21.63
C ARG A 16 7.49 -18.76 22.96
N GLU A 17 8.78 -18.44 22.98
CA GLU A 17 9.45 -17.90 24.16
C GLU A 17 8.63 -16.70 24.68
N ALA A 18 8.17 -16.79 25.92
CA ALA A 18 7.35 -15.75 26.53
C ALA A 18 8.27 -14.55 26.78
N ASP A 19 7.93 -13.38 26.24
CA ASP A 19 8.68 -12.16 26.50
C ASP A 19 8.48 -11.77 27.98
N PRO A 20 9.52 -11.78 28.82
CA PRO A 20 9.40 -11.48 30.24
C PRO A 20 8.89 -10.04 30.49
N ARG A 21 9.02 -9.14 29.51
CA ARG A 21 8.55 -7.74 29.60
C ARG A 21 7.07 -7.58 29.25
N ALA A 22 6.42 -8.62 28.71
CA ALA A 22 5.03 -8.54 28.28
C ALA A 22 4.07 -8.18 29.43
N THR A 23 4.27 -8.74 30.62
CA THR A 23 3.48 -8.42 31.81
C THR A 23 3.69 -6.98 32.29
N GLN A 24 4.92 -6.48 32.21
CA GLN A 24 5.24 -5.09 32.57
C GLN A 24 4.55 -4.11 31.62
N HIS A 25 4.64 -4.36 30.30
CA HIS A 25 3.96 -3.55 29.30
C HIS A 25 2.43 -3.60 29.45
N GLY A 26 1.88 -4.78 29.73
CA GLY A 26 0.45 -4.95 29.96
C GLY A 26 -0.07 -4.13 31.15
N ARG A 27 0.66 -4.13 32.27
CA ARG A 27 0.33 -3.32 33.45
C ARG A 27 0.39 -1.83 33.15
N LEU A 28 1.39 -1.38 32.39
CA LEU A 28 1.52 0.01 31.96
C LEU A 28 0.32 0.46 31.13
N ILE A 29 -0.07 -0.33 30.14
CA ILE A 29 -1.25 -0.04 29.29
C ILE A 29 -2.51 0.01 30.14
N GLN A 30 -2.71 -0.99 31.02
CA GLN A 30 -3.89 -1.07 31.86
C GLN A 30 -3.99 0.12 32.82
N GLY A 31 -2.90 0.46 33.51
CA GLY A 31 -2.84 1.57 34.46
C GLY A 31 -3.18 2.89 33.78
N ARG A 32 -2.49 3.19 32.68
CA ARG A 32 -2.70 4.44 31.94
C ARG A 32 -4.10 4.53 31.32
N ARG A 33 -4.65 3.42 30.81
CA ARG A 33 -6.03 3.38 30.31
C ARG A 33 -7.04 3.73 31.42
N LEU A 34 -6.85 3.21 32.62
CA LEU A 34 -7.73 3.48 33.77
C LEU A 34 -7.59 4.92 34.26
N GLU A 35 -6.38 5.49 34.27
CA GLU A 35 -6.15 6.91 34.57
C GLU A 35 -6.90 7.84 33.59
N LEU A 36 -6.95 7.47 32.31
CA LEU A 36 -7.70 8.20 31.29
C LEU A 36 -9.22 7.97 31.36
N GLY A 37 -9.70 7.15 32.31
CA GLY A 37 -11.13 6.81 32.44
C GLY A 37 -11.68 6.00 31.26
N LEU A 38 -10.82 5.41 30.43
CA LEU A 38 -11.22 4.71 29.23
C LEU A 38 -11.59 3.27 29.57
N ASN A 39 -12.82 2.85 29.25
CA ASN A 39 -13.15 1.43 29.24
C ASN A 39 -12.53 0.74 28.00
N ARG A 40 -12.44 -0.60 28.02
CA ARG A 40 -11.81 -1.35 26.90
C ARG A 40 -12.46 -1.08 25.54
N PRO A 41 -13.79 -1.05 25.40
CA PRO A 41 -14.43 -0.67 24.14
C PRO A 41 -14.05 0.74 23.67
N ALA A 42 -14.00 1.72 24.57
CA ALA A 42 -13.62 3.10 24.24
C ALA A 42 -12.15 3.19 23.78
N PHE A 43 -11.25 2.42 24.40
CA PHE A 43 -9.87 2.32 23.96
C PHE A 43 -9.77 1.75 22.54
N VAL A 44 -10.50 0.67 22.27
CA VAL A 44 -10.56 0.07 20.92
C VAL A 44 -11.10 1.07 19.89
N ALA A 45 -12.15 1.82 20.23
CA ALA A 45 -12.69 2.87 19.36
C ALA A 45 -11.69 4.01 19.11
N GLN A 46 -10.83 4.33 20.08
CA GLN A 46 -9.74 5.29 19.87
C GLN A 46 -8.64 4.71 18.98
N MET A 47 -8.27 3.44 19.15
CA MET A 47 -7.32 2.76 18.26
C MET A 47 -7.77 2.76 16.80
N GLU A 48 -9.07 2.59 16.55
CA GLU A 48 -9.66 2.67 15.20
C GLU A 48 -9.49 4.06 14.57
N LYS A 49 -9.55 5.15 15.35
CA LYS A 49 -9.25 6.51 14.86
C LYS A 49 -7.80 6.66 14.41
N HIS A 50 -6.90 5.83 14.90
CA HIS A 50 -5.50 5.75 14.47
C HIS A 50 -5.28 4.71 13.35
N GLY A 51 -6.36 4.22 12.73
CA GLY A 51 -6.31 3.28 11.60
C GLY A 51 -6.01 1.82 12.01
N GLN A 52 -6.08 1.51 13.31
CA GLN A 52 -5.74 0.19 13.82
C GLN A 52 -6.94 -0.48 14.47
N HIS A 53 -7.44 -1.53 13.82
CA HIS A 53 -8.55 -2.33 14.35
C HIS A 53 -8.00 -3.44 15.26
N ILE A 54 -8.10 -3.24 16.57
CA ILE A 54 -7.80 -4.29 17.55
C ILE A 54 -9.09 -4.77 18.23
N THR A 55 -9.17 -6.06 18.57
CA THR A 55 -10.32 -6.57 19.32
C THR A 55 -10.18 -6.30 20.83
N PRO A 56 -11.29 -6.16 21.58
CA PRO A 56 -11.24 -6.05 23.04
C PRO A 56 -10.55 -7.25 23.72
N ASP A 57 -10.67 -8.45 23.14
CA ASP A 57 -9.97 -9.66 23.60
C ASP A 57 -8.45 -9.54 23.40
N TYR A 58 -8.02 -9.01 22.26
CA TYR A 58 -6.60 -8.76 22.01
C TYR A 58 -6.02 -7.72 22.98
N LEU A 59 -6.74 -6.64 23.25
CA LEU A 59 -6.35 -5.66 24.27
C LEU A 59 -6.23 -6.32 25.65
N ASN A 60 -7.18 -7.15 26.04
CA ASN A 60 -7.13 -7.90 27.31
C ASN A 60 -5.92 -8.85 27.37
N LYS A 61 -5.53 -9.47 26.25
CA LYS A 61 -4.33 -10.30 26.17
C LYS A 61 -3.04 -9.49 26.32
N LEU A 62 -3.00 -8.27 25.78
CA LEU A 62 -1.90 -7.32 25.96
C LEU A 62 -1.81 -6.86 27.43
N GLU A 63 -2.93 -6.45 28.03
CA GLU A 63 -2.99 -6.03 29.45
C GLU A 63 -2.51 -7.13 30.41
N ARG A 64 -2.87 -8.39 30.14
CA ARG A 64 -2.46 -9.55 30.95
C ARG A 64 -1.01 -9.99 30.69
N GLY A 65 -0.34 -9.45 29.68
CA GLY A 65 1.00 -9.89 29.26
C GLY A 65 1.04 -11.24 28.54
N THR A 66 -0.13 -11.83 28.22
CA THR A 66 -0.21 -13.09 27.44
C THR A 66 0.14 -12.87 25.96
N ALA A 67 -0.11 -11.66 25.45
CA ALA A 67 0.41 -11.18 24.18
C ALA A 67 1.49 -10.14 24.46
N ALA A 68 2.67 -10.32 23.85
CA ALA A 68 3.77 -9.39 24.01
C ALA A 68 3.59 -8.18 23.09
N LEU A 69 3.60 -6.97 23.66
CA LEU A 69 3.52 -5.73 22.89
C LEU A 69 4.69 -5.58 21.90
N SER A 70 5.86 -6.11 22.23
CA SER A 70 7.05 -6.17 21.37
C SER A 70 6.81 -6.92 20.05
N ARG A 71 5.89 -7.90 20.05
CA ARG A 71 5.50 -8.69 18.88
C ARG A 71 4.38 -8.05 18.06
N ALA A 72 3.71 -7.03 18.60
CA ALA A 72 2.70 -6.30 17.84
C ALA A 72 3.37 -5.52 16.70
N SER A 73 2.63 -5.26 15.62
CA SER A 73 3.10 -4.42 14.53
C SER A 73 3.54 -3.05 15.06
N LEU A 74 4.43 -2.39 14.31
CA LEU A 74 4.87 -1.04 14.67
C LEU A 74 3.66 -0.09 14.79
N GLU A 75 2.75 -0.18 13.83
CA GLU A 75 1.54 0.65 13.79
C GLU A 75 0.64 0.45 15.02
N VAL A 76 0.45 -0.80 15.48
CA VAL A 76 -0.30 -1.08 16.71
C VAL A 76 0.41 -0.49 17.93
N ARG A 77 1.74 -0.57 18.00
CA ARG A 77 2.52 0.03 19.10
C ARG A 77 2.39 1.55 19.12
N GLU A 78 2.42 2.17 17.95
CA GLU A 78 2.27 3.62 17.81
C GLU A 78 0.85 4.10 18.12
N ALA A 79 -0.16 3.37 17.66
CA ALA A 79 -1.55 3.66 17.99
C ALA A 79 -1.78 3.50 19.51
N VAL A 80 -1.27 2.43 20.15
CA VAL A 80 -1.36 2.27 21.61
C VAL A 80 -0.67 3.43 22.33
N ARG A 81 0.53 3.83 21.89
CA ARG A 81 1.24 5.00 22.45
C ARG A 81 0.40 6.27 22.33
N ALA A 82 -0.16 6.53 21.14
CA ALA A 82 -0.93 7.74 20.85
C ALA A 82 -2.21 7.80 21.69
N VAL A 83 -2.95 6.70 21.78
CA VAL A 83 -4.18 6.58 22.58
C VAL A 83 -3.90 6.78 24.08
N LEU A 84 -2.77 6.26 24.57
CA LEU A 84 -2.35 6.43 25.96
C LEU A 84 -1.72 7.81 26.26
N GLY A 85 -1.51 8.63 25.22
CA GLY A 85 -0.98 9.98 25.34
C GLY A 85 0.50 10.05 25.73
N PHE A 86 1.29 9.01 25.44
CA PHE A 86 2.74 9.03 25.72
C PHE A 86 3.52 9.73 24.61
N SER A 87 4.50 10.54 24.97
CA SER A 87 5.51 10.98 23.99
C SER A 87 6.35 9.77 23.52
N PRO A 88 6.98 9.83 22.33
CA PRO A 88 7.85 8.75 21.86
C PRO A 88 9.01 8.45 22.82
N GLU A 89 9.56 9.49 23.45
CA GLU A 89 10.67 9.37 24.40
C GLU A 89 10.24 8.70 25.71
N GLU A 90 9.11 9.13 26.29
CA GLU A 90 8.55 8.48 27.49
C GLU A 90 8.17 7.02 27.22
N TRP A 91 7.58 6.77 26.06
CA TRP A 91 7.22 5.42 25.64
C TRP A 91 8.45 4.52 25.50
N HIS A 92 9.51 5.04 24.89
CA HIS A 92 10.77 4.32 24.76
C HIS A 92 11.43 4.09 26.13
N ALA A 93 11.43 5.09 27.01
CA ALA A 93 12.00 4.96 28.36
C ALA A 93 11.28 3.89 29.18
N GLN A 94 9.95 3.78 29.06
CA GLN A 94 9.16 2.85 29.86
C GLN A 94 9.08 1.43 29.29
N THR A 95 9.07 1.28 27.96
CA THR A 95 8.89 -0.02 27.30
C THR A 95 10.17 -0.55 26.65
N GLY A 96 11.17 0.30 26.44
CA GLY A 96 12.34 0.00 25.61
C GLY A 96 12.00 -0.22 24.14
N LEU A 97 10.74 -0.06 23.73
CA LEU A 97 10.29 -0.24 22.35
C LEU A 97 10.51 1.05 21.59
N PHE A 98 11.24 0.97 20.47
CA PHE A 98 11.39 2.11 19.58
C PHE A 98 10.07 2.39 18.88
N THR A 99 9.54 3.60 19.08
CA THR A 99 8.55 4.21 18.19
C THR A 99 9.28 5.36 17.51
N PRO A 100 9.35 5.42 16.16
CA PRO A 100 9.94 6.56 15.52
C PRO A 100 9.23 7.82 16.02
N THR A 101 10.00 8.74 16.58
CA THR A 101 9.53 10.10 16.85
C THR A 101 9.05 10.63 15.51
N ALA A 102 7.73 10.70 15.33
CA ALA A 102 7.16 11.64 14.40
C ALA A 102 7.49 13.01 14.98
N SER A 103 8.68 13.52 14.66
CA SER A 103 9.03 14.92 14.82
C SER A 103 7.85 15.71 14.24
N PRO A 104 7.33 16.74 14.92
CA PRO A 104 6.22 17.52 14.39
C PRO A 104 6.65 17.97 12.99
N ALA A 105 6.03 17.38 11.97
CA ALA A 105 6.32 17.74 10.61
C ALA A 105 6.01 19.25 10.53
N PRO A 106 6.98 20.12 10.20
CA PRO A 106 6.66 21.50 9.88
C PRO A 106 5.53 21.47 8.85
N PRO A 107 4.54 22.39 8.94
CA PRO A 107 3.30 22.33 8.17
C PRO A 107 3.68 22.03 6.74
N ALA A 108 3.32 20.81 6.29
CA ALA A 108 3.91 20.12 5.16
C ALA A 108 4.53 21.12 4.19
N GLN A 109 5.80 21.47 4.41
CA GLN A 109 6.57 22.16 3.40
C GLN A 109 6.58 21.10 2.33
N ALA A 110 5.74 21.32 1.33
CA ALA A 110 5.52 20.41 0.24
C ALA A 110 6.90 19.87 -0.09
N PHE A 111 7.09 18.56 0.08
CA PHE A 111 8.31 17.86 -0.30
C PHE A 111 8.37 17.85 -1.84
N SER A 112 8.24 19.04 -2.42
CA SER A 112 8.47 19.37 -3.80
C SER A 112 9.94 19.11 -4.02
N ALA A 113 10.23 18.22 -4.97
CA ALA A 113 11.58 17.84 -5.39
C ALA A 113 12.53 19.04 -5.62
N ALA A 114 11.97 20.24 -5.86
CA ALA A 114 12.70 21.50 -5.96
C ALA A 114 13.55 21.87 -4.72
N ALA A 115 13.13 21.52 -3.50
CA ALA A 115 13.83 21.97 -2.27
C ALA A 115 15.09 21.15 -1.93
N ARG A 116 15.23 19.95 -2.49
CA ARG A 116 16.34 19.02 -2.14
C ARG A 116 17.48 19.00 -3.17
N GLY A 117 17.47 19.89 -4.17
CA GLY A 117 18.47 19.88 -5.23
C GLY A 117 18.47 18.59 -6.08
N TYR A 118 17.50 17.69 -5.88
CA TYR A 118 17.20 16.65 -6.84
C TYR A 118 16.63 17.35 -8.07
N ARG A 119 17.53 17.53 -9.04
CA ARG A 119 17.23 17.84 -10.43
C ARG A 119 15.88 17.21 -10.77
N THR A 120 14.89 18.07 -11.00
CA THR A 120 13.56 17.78 -11.56
C THR A 120 13.45 16.34 -12.00
N VAL A 121 12.65 15.52 -11.29
CA VAL A 121 12.22 14.22 -11.83
C VAL A 121 11.72 14.55 -13.24
N PRO A 122 12.34 14.01 -14.31
CA PRO A 122 11.83 14.25 -15.64
C PRO A 122 10.38 13.82 -15.59
N LYS A 123 9.44 14.72 -15.93
CA LYS A 123 8.09 14.31 -16.32
C LYS A 123 8.30 13.06 -17.17
N PRO A 124 7.66 11.91 -16.86
CA PRO A 124 7.83 10.72 -17.68
C PRO A 124 7.65 11.19 -19.11
N VAL A 125 8.75 11.12 -19.88
CA VAL A 125 8.75 11.58 -21.26
C VAL A 125 7.67 10.73 -21.88
N ARG A 126 6.55 11.38 -22.22
CA ARG A 126 5.42 10.70 -22.84
C ARG A 126 6.02 9.99 -24.04
N GLU A 127 6.13 8.67 -23.97
CA GLU A 127 6.77 7.92 -25.05
C GLU A 127 6.06 8.33 -26.34
N PRO A 128 6.79 8.88 -27.32
CA PRO A 128 6.16 9.28 -28.55
C PRO A 128 5.50 8.04 -29.14
N LEU A 129 4.23 8.18 -29.54
CA LEU A 129 3.54 7.10 -30.23
C LEU A 129 4.39 6.67 -31.43
N PRO A 130 4.42 5.38 -31.81
CA PRO A 130 5.13 4.94 -33.00
C PRO A 130 4.76 5.79 -34.21
N GLU A 131 5.74 6.16 -35.03
CA GLU A 131 5.55 7.02 -36.21
C GLU A 131 4.43 6.50 -37.12
N ALA A 132 4.42 5.20 -37.39
CA ALA A 132 3.37 4.54 -38.16
C ALA A 132 1.96 4.68 -37.56
N LEU A 133 1.85 4.78 -36.22
CA LEU A 133 0.57 5.01 -35.55
C LEU A 133 0.16 6.48 -35.62
N GLN A 134 1.12 7.42 -35.52
CA GLN A 134 0.86 8.85 -35.72
C GLN A 134 0.41 9.11 -37.16
N GLU A 135 1.03 8.44 -38.13
CA GLU A 135 0.63 8.49 -39.55
C GLU A 135 -0.76 7.89 -39.76
N ALA A 136 -1.10 6.75 -39.13
CA ALA A 136 -2.44 6.19 -39.21
C ALA A 136 -3.51 7.15 -38.67
N VAL A 137 -3.25 7.82 -37.54
CA VAL A 137 -4.13 8.87 -37.02
C VAL A 137 -4.27 9.99 -38.05
N ARG A 138 -3.17 10.50 -38.61
CA ARG A 138 -3.19 11.59 -39.58
C ARG A 138 -3.94 11.25 -40.88
N LEU A 139 -3.78 10.03 -41.38
CA LEU A 139 -4.34 9.58 -42.65
C LEU A 139 -5.83 9.22 -42.52
N TYR A 140 -6.23 8.59 -41.42
CA TYR A 140 -7.56 7.98 -41.30
C TYR A 140 -8.54 8.76 -40.41
N SER A 141 -8.06 9.60 -39.48
CA SER A 141 -8.95 10.36 -38.56
C SER A 141 -9.96 11.29 -39.23
N GLY A 142 -9.72 11.69 -40.49
CA GLY A 142 -10.63 12.54 -41.25
C GLY A 142 -11.92 11.83 -41.70
N GLN A 143 -11.98 10.50 -41.59
CA GLN A 143 -13.16 9.73 -41.95
C GLN A 143 -14.04 9.52 -40.71
N PRO A 144 -15.37 9.71 -40.79
CA PRO A 144 -16.27 9.60 -39.64
C PRO A 144 -16.25 8.19 -39.01
N GLU A 145 -16.00 7.17 -39.84
CA GLU A 145 -15.83 5.79 -39.40
C GLU A 145 -14.56 5.55 -38.59
N PHE A 146 -13.55 6.42 -38.67
CA PHE A 146 -12.28 6.31 -37.93
C PHE A 146 -12.00 7.50 -37.01
N ALA A 147 -13.00 8.37 -36.78
CA ALA A 147 -12.84 9.54 -35.91
C ALA A 147 -12.34 9.17 -34.50
N ALA A 148 -12.76 8.01 -33.97
CA ALA A 148 -12.29 7.50 -32.68
C ALA A 148 -10.78 7.19 -32.66
N LEU A 149 -10.14 6.95 -33.80
CA LEU A 149 -8.67 6.82 -33.87
C LEU A 149 -7.96 8.14 -33.55
N ALA A 150 -8.61 9.29 -33.79
CA ALA A 150 -8.11 10.61 -33.41
C ALA A 150 -8.16 10.85 -31.89
N GLU A 151 -9.00 10.10 -31.18
CA GLU A 151 -9.15 10.27 -29.75
C GLU A 151 -7.92 9.74 -29.02
N PRO A 152 -7.30 10.51 -28.12
CA PRO A 152 -6.04 10.13 -27.49
C PRO A 152 -6.05 8.80 -26.73
N ARG A 153 -7.24 8.27 -26.36
CA ARG A 153 -7.39 6.96 -25.71
C ARG A 153 -7.03 5.80 -26.63
N TRP A 154 -7.38 5.89 -27.92
CA TRP A 154 -7.23 4.80 -28.88
C TRP A 154 -5.77 4.55 -29.28
N PRO A 155 -5.00 5.54 -29.77
CA PRO A 155 -3.58 5.35 -30.05
C PRO A 155 -2.77 4.94 -28.81
N ARG A 156 -3.16 5.40 -27.61
CA ARG A 156 -2.50 5.00 -26.36
C ARG A 156 -2.80 3.56 -25.98
N TYR A 157 -4.04 3.12 -26.13
CA TYR A 157 -4.43 1.73 -25.91
C TYR A 157 -3.67 0.82 -26.89
N LEU A 158 -3.70 1.16 -28.19
CA LEU A 158 -3.00 0.42 -29.24
C LEU A 158 -1.48 0.37 -29.00
N HIS A 159 -0.87 1.45 -28.53
CA HIS A 159 0.54 1.46 -28.16
C HIS A 159 0.84 0.55 -26.94
N ARG A 160 -0.08 0.43 -25.98
CA ARG A 160 0.08 -0.46 -24.81
C ARG A 160 -0.09 -1.94 -25.13
N LEU A 161 -0.57 -2.29 -26.34
CA LEU A 161 -0.65 -3.68 -26.77
C LEU A 161 0.74 -4.32 -26.84
N HIS A 162 0.75 -5.64 -26.65
CA HIS A 162 1.95 -6.45 -26.60
C HIS A 162 2.81 -6.26 -27.87
N HIS A 163 4.14 -6.28 -27.74
CA HIS A 163 5.08 -5.97 -28.83
C HIS A 163 4.87 -6.81 -30.12
N LYS A 164 4.36 -8.04 -30.00
CA LYS A 164 3.99 -8.90 -31.14
C LYS A 164 2.83 -8.38 -32.00
N GLN A 165 2.08 -7.42 -31.47
CA GLN A 165 0.90 -6.81 -32.09
C GLN A 165 1.16 -5.33 -32.42
N ARG A 166 2.42 -4.89 -32.57
CA ARG A 166 2.77 -3.53 -32.95
C ARG A 166 3.22 -3.50 -34.41
N PRO A 167 2.34 -3.14 -35.36
CA PRO A 167 2.70 -3.03 -36.76
C PRO A 167 3.65 -1.87 -36.98
N THR A 168 4.44 -1.97 -38.05
CA THR A 168 5.34 -0.91 -38.50
C THR A 168 4.72 -0.07 -39.63
N THR A 169 3.50 -0.39 -40.05
CA THR A 169 2.80 0.31 -41.16
C THR A 169 1.50 0.97 -40.67
N PRO A 170 1.09 2.11 -41.27
CA PRO A 170 -0.16 2.78 -40.93
C PRO A 170 -1.40 1.90 -41.12
N ASP A 171 -1.44 1.12 -42.21
CA ASP A 171 -2.54 0.20 -42.50
C ASP A 171 -2.64 -0.94 -41.48
N GLY A 172 -1.51 -1.40 -40.96
CA GLY A 172 -1.49 -2.40 -39.89
C GLY A 172 -2.12 -1.87 -38.61
N TRP A 173 -1.88 -0.60 -38.27
CA TRP A 173 -2.51 0.05 -37.11
C TRP A 173 -4.00 0.26 -37.30
N LEU A 174 -4.45 0.61 -38.50
CA LEU A 174 -5.87 0.71 -38.82
C LEU A 174 -6.59 -0.65 -38.69
N ALA A 175 -5.98 -1.73 -39.19
CA ALA A 175 -6.54 -3.07 -39.07
C ALA A 175 -6.67 -3.53 -37.60
N LEU A 176 -5.69 -3.19 -36.76
CA LEU A 176 -5.79 -3.42 -35.31
C LEU A 176 -6.88 -2.57 -34.66
N PHE A 177 -6.94 -1.29 -35.00
CA PHE A 177 -7.98 -0.40 -34.51
C PHE A 177 -9.39 -0.94 -34.81
N LEU A 178 -9.63 -1.36 -36.05
CA LEU A 178 -10.90 -1.96 -36.47
C LEU A 178 -11.22 -3.23 -35.68
N ARG A 179 -10.23 -4.13 -35.54
CA ARG A 179 -10.39 -5.35 -34.76
C ARG A 179 -10.81 -5.07 -33.32
N TYR A 180 -10.11 -4.16 -32.63
CA TYR A 180 -10.38 -3.85 -31.23
C TYR A 180 -11.63 -3.01 -31.03
N ARG A 181 -11.96 -2.10 -31.95
CA ARG A 181 -13.18 -1.27 -31.87
C ARG A 181 -14.47 -2.08 -31.88
N HIS A 182 -14.49 -3.22 -32.57
CA HIS A 182 -15.65 -4.10 -32.57
C HIS A 182 -15.74 -4.96 -31.30
N GLU A 183 -14.63 -5.18 -30.60
CA GLU A 183 -14.53 -6.09 -29.46
C GLU A 183 -14.54 -5.35 -28.10
N PHE A 184 -14.07 -4.10 -28.06
CA PHE A 184 -13.77 -3.39 -26.83
C PHE A 184 -13.79 -1.86 -27.02
N ASP A 185 -14.33 -1.12 -26.05
CA ASP A 185 -14.18 0.35 -25.97
C ASP A 185 -13.23 0.71 -24.81
N PRO A 186 -12.07 1.33 -25.08
CA PRO A 186 -11.11 1.63 -24.03
C PRO A 186 -11.63 2.70 -23.06
N PRO A 187 -11.40 2.52 -21.74
CA PRO A 187 -11.80 3.49 -20.74
C PRO A 187 -11.08 4.83 -20.95
N GLU A 188 -11.76 5.92 -20.58
CA GLU A 188 -11.13 7.25 -20.56
C GLU A 188 -9.93 7.22 -19.60
N LEU A 189 -8.80 7.72 -20.10
CA LEU A 189 -7.57 7.82 -19.32
C LEU A 189 -7.62 9.15 -18.56
N ASP A 190 -7.92 9.10 -17.26
CA ASP A 190 -7.64 10.18 -16.30
C ASP A 190 -6.15 10.60 -16.32
#